data_AF-A0A099L5M2-F1
#
_entry.id   AF-A0A099L5M2-F1
#
_cell.length_a   1.000
_cell.length_b   1.000
_cell.length_c   1.000
_cell.angle_alpha   90.00
_cell.angle_beta   90.00
_cell.angle_gamma   90.00
#
_symmetry.space_group_name_H-M   'P 1'
#
loop_
_entity.id
_entity.type
_entity.pdbx_description
1 polymer ?
#
loop_
_entity_poly.entity_id
_entity_poly.type
_entity_poly.pdbx_seq_one_letter_code
_entity_poly.pdbx_strand_id
1 'polypeptide(L)'
;MKAFMIILDQQVYLKYNFFYALQTHHSYWYLLLLSAVIDYVTTLQFMIHGSIAMEANMVVRFLAYEVGIFSGVMVGKSLQIFAVMAFCSLSKELSRPVLLLMILINCIAIYLNTSSSWG
;
A
#
# COMPACT_ATOMS: atom_id res chain seq x y z
N MET A 1 -20.96 -11.24 12.92
CA MET A 1 -19.77 -12.12 12.93
C MET A 1 -18.59 -11.41 13.60
N LYS A 2 -18.25 -11.79 14.85
CA LYS A 2 -17.03 -11.35 15.55
C LYS A 2 -15.88 -12.23 15.04
N ALA A 3 -14.94 -11.66 14.29
CA ALA A 3 -13.74 -12.39 13.86
C ALA A 3 -12.75 -12.38 15.03
N PHE A 4 -12.54 -13.55 15.62
CA PHE A 4 -11.69 -13.76 16.78
C PHE A 4 -10.50 -14.61 16.36
N MET A 5 -9.29 -14.20 16.75
CA MET A 5 -8.08 -14.99 16.56
C MET A 5 -7.25 -14.92 17.83
N ILE A 6 -6.79 -16.08 18.31
CA ILE A 6 -5.85 -16.18 19.43
C ILE A 6 -4.45 -16.19 18.81
N ILE A 7 -3.63 -15.21 19.18
CA ILE A 7 -2.21 -15.17 18.83
C ILE A 7 -1.44 -15.12 20.14
N LEU A 8 -0.55 -16.08 20.40
CA LEU A 8 0.27 -16.11 21.63
C LEU A 8 -0.56 -15.90 22.92
N ASP A 9 -1.69 -16.58 23.04
CA ASP A 9 -2.62 -16.50 24.18
C ASP A 9 -3.29 -15.12 24.40
N GLN A 10 -3.03 -14.14 23.53
CA GLN A 10 -3.76 -12.88 23.47
C GLN A 10 -4.95 -12.95 22.52
N GLN A 11 -6.08 -12.43 22.99
CA GLN A 11 -7.30 -12.29 22.20
C GLN A 11 -7.17 -11.10 21.25
N VAL A 12 -7.03 -11.36 19.95
CA VAL A 12 -6.96 -10.31 18.93
C VAL A 12 -8.34 -10.08 18.31
N TYR A 13 -8.90 -8.91 18.59
CA TYR A 13 -10.17 -8.47 18.03
C TYR A 13 -9.96 -7.74 16.70
N LEU A 14 -9.76 -8.50 15.61
CA LEU A 14 -9.36 -7.97 14.29
C LEU A 14 -10.22 -6.78 13.82
N LYS A 15 -11.55 -6.94 13.83
CA LYS A 15 -12.48 -5.88 13.41
C LYS A 15 -12.35 -4.65 14.29
N TYR A 16 -12.30 -4.84 15.61
CA TYR A 16 -12.21 -3.74 16.55
C TYR A 16 -10.89 -2.99 16.43
N ASN A 17 -9.78 -3.71 16.25
CA ASN A 17 -8.46 -3.13 16.02
C ASN A 17 -8.42 -2.31 14.74
N PHE A 18 -8.99 -2.82 13.65
CA PHE A 18 -9.09 -2.09 12.39
C PHE A 18 -9.91 -0.80 12.52
N PHE A 19 -11.12 -0.87 13.10
CA PHE A 19 -11.94 0.34 13.30
C PHE A 19 -11.26 1.34 14.24
N TYR A 20 -10.58 0.85 15.29
CA TYR A 20 -9.79 1.69 16.19
C TYR A 20 -8.67 2.40 15.43
N ALA A 21 -7.91 1.69 14.58
CA ALA A 21 -6.85 2.26 13.76
C ALA A 21 -7.39 3.27 12.76
N LEU A 22 -8.52 2.97 12.12
CA LEU A 22 -9.20 3.88 11.20
C LEU A 22 -9.60 5.17 11.92
N GLN A 23 -10.20 5.05 13.11
CA GLN A 23 -10.72 6.19 13.87
C GLN A 23 -9.64 7.03 14.55
N THR A 24 -8.59 6.39 15.06
CA THR A 24 -7.54 7.08 15.82
C THR A 24 -6.50 7.74 14.91
N HIS A 25 -6.31 7.20 13.70
CA HIS A 25 -5.23 7.61 12.79
C HIS A 25 -5.74 8.10 11.44
N HIS A 26 -6.92 8.75 11.41
CA HIS A 26 -7.54 9.27 10.18
C HIS A 26 -6.58 10.05 9.27
N SER A 27 -5.78 10.96 9.82
CA SER A 27 -4.82 11.75 9.04
C SER A 27 -3.80 10.87 8.30
N TYR A 28 -3.33 9.80 8.93
CA TYR A 28 -2.41 8.86 8.30
C TYR A 28 -3.09 8.02 7.22
N TRP A 29 -4.36 7.65 7.40
CA TRP A 29 -5.14 7.00 6.34
C TRP A 29 -5.35 7.90 5.14
N TYR A 30 -5.66 9.19 5.35
CA TYR A 30 -5.76 10.14 4.25
C TYR A 30 -4.44 10.34 3.52
N LEU A 31 -3.33 10.45 4.25
CA LEU A 31 -1.99 10.54 3.65
C LEU A 31 -1.61 9.26 2.90
N LEU A 32 -1.98 8.08 3.42
CA LEU A 32 -1.77 6.81 2.74
C LEU A 32 -2.54 6.77 1.42
N LEU A 33 -3.82 7.12 1.43
CA LEU A 33 -4.64 7.11 0.22
C LEU A 33 -4.14 8.14 -0.81
N LEU A 34 -3.81 9.36 -0.36
CA LEU A 34 -3.26 10.39 -1.22
C LEU A 34 -1.94 9.95 -1.85
N SER A 35 -1.00 9.45 -1.04
CA SER A 35 0.28 8.94 -1.53
C SER A 35 0.10 7.75 -2.45
N ALA A 36 -0.83 6.84 -2.19
CA ALA A 36 -1.11 5.69 -3.06
C ALA A 36 -1.67 6.13 -4.43
N VAL A 37 -2.52 7.16 -4.48
CA VAL A 37 -3.03 7.71 -5.75
C VAL A 37 -1.92 8.38 -6.55
N ILE A 38 -1.07 9.20 -5.90
CA ILE A 38 0.06 9.84 -6.58
C ILE A 38 1.05 8.79 -7.07
N ASP A 39 1.36 7.79 -6.24
CA ASP A 39 2.23 6.68 -6.60
C ASP A 39 1.66 5.88 -7.77
N TYR A 40 0.36 5.57 -7.77
CA TYR A 40 -0.33 4.97 -8.93
C TYR A 40 -0.14 5.77 -10.21
N VAL A 41 -0.41 7.09 -10.18
CA VAL A 41 -0.29 7.95 -11.36
C VAL A 41 1.16 8.03 -11.85
N THR A 42 2.12 8.19 -10.94
CA THR A 42 3.55 8.25 -11.29
C THR A 42 4.08 6.93 -11.82
N THR A 43 3.67 5.78 -11.26
CA THR A 43 4.01 4.45 -11.79
C THR A 43 3.42 4.25 -13.19
N LEU A 44 2.16 4.65 -13.43
CA LEU A 44 1.58 4.57 -14.76
C LEU A 44 2.34 5.43 -15.77
N GLN A 45 2.61 6.69 -15.42
CA GLN A 45 3.37 7.62 -16.28
C GLN A 45 4.74 7.04 -16.62
N PHE A 46 5.45 6.50 -15.61
CA PHE A 46 6.74 5.86 -15.78
C PHE A 46 6.69 4.63 -16.70
N MET A 47 5.69 3.76 -16.54
CA MET A 47 5.56 2.56 -17.37
C MET A 47 5.11 2.86 -18.80
N ILE A 48 4.28 3.89 -19.00
CA ILE A 48 3.79 4.28 -20.33
C ILE A 48 4.89 4.93 -21.17
N HIS A 49 5.72 5.78 -20.56
CA HIS A 49 6.78 6.51 -21.27
C HIS A 49 8.14 5.79 -21.26
N GLY A 50 8.37 4.94 -20.25
CA GLY A 50 9.58 4.14 -20.11
C GLY A 50 9.37 2.69 -20.54
N SER A 51 9.53 1.78 -19.60
CA SER A 51 9.34 0.34 -19.83
C SER A 51 8.89 -0.36 -18.55
N ILE A 52 7.97 -1.33 -18.70
CA ILE A 52 7.52 -2.21 -17.61
C ILE A 52 8.71 -2.92 -16.93
N ALA A 53 9.77 -3.24 -17.69
CA ALA A 53 10.94 -3.96 -17.17
C ALA A 53 11.70 -3.19 -16.07
N MET A 54 11.65 -1.86 -16.15
CA MET A 54 12.37 -0.94 -15.26
C MET A 54 11.64 -0.73 -13.92
N GLU A 55 10.41 -1.22 -13.77
CA GLU A 55 9.68 -1.14 -12.51
C GLU A 55 10.39 -1.93 -11.41
N ALA A 56 10.72 -1.25 -10.31
CA ALA A 56 11.42 -1.84 -9.18
C ALA A 56 10.52 -2.82 -8.39
N ASN A 57 9.20 -2.55 -8.34
CA ASN A 57 8.27 -3.43 -7.66
C ASN A 57 7.97 -4.67 -8.50
N MET A 58 8.60 -5.79 -8.14
CA MET A 58 8.46 -7.07 -8.87
C MET A 58 7.00 -7.54 -8.99
N VAL A 59 6.17 -7.30 -7.98
CA VAL A 59 4.75 -7.70 -8.00
C VAL A 59 3.99 -6.86 -9.01
N VAL A 60 4.17 -5.52 -8.98
CA VAL A 60 3.53 -4.62 -9.93
C VAL A 60 4.01 -4.90 -11.36
N ARG A 61 5.31 -5.15 -11.53
CA ARG A 61 5.90 -5.54 -12.81
C ARG A 61 5.30 -6.83 -13.36
N PHE A 62 5.23 -7.88 -12.54
CA PHE A 62 4.61 -9.15 -12.91
C PHE A 62 3.14 -8.96 -13.32
N LEU A 63 2.37 -8.25 -12.51
CA LEU A 63 0.96 -7.98 -12.80
C LEU A 63 0.77 -7.14 -14.07
N ALA A 64 1.67 -6.19 -14.34
CA ALA A 64 1.65 -5.38 -15.55
C ALA A 64 1.93 -6.20 -16.81
N TYR A 65 2.81 -7.21 -16.74
CA TYR A 65 3.04 -8.14 -17.85
C TYR A 65 1.85 -9.06 -18.10
N GLU A 66 1.22 -9.58 -17.05
CA GLU A 66 0.13 -10.57 -17.18
C GLU A 66 -1.22 -9.95 -17.54
N VAL A 67 -1.56 -8.81 -16.94
CA VAL A 67 -2.91 -8.24 -17.01
C VAL A 67 -2.94 -6.89 -17.73
N GLY A 68 -1.77 -6.33 -18.04
CA GLY A 68 -1.58 -5.02 -18.65
C GLY A 68 -1.20 -3.93 -17.63
N ILE A 69 -0.60 -2.84 -18.12
CA ILE A 69 -0.04 -1.76 -17.28
C ILE A 69 -1.10 -1.18 -16.33
N PHE A 70 -2.26 -0.78 -16.85
CA PHE A 70 -3.25 -0.05 -16.08
C PHE A 70 -3.86 -0.88 -14.94
N SER A 71 -4.35 -2.08 -15.27
CA SER A 71 -4.93 -3.05 -14.35
C SER A 71 -3.88 -3.62 -13.40
N GLY A 72 -2.69 -3.95 -13.89
CA GLY A 72 -1.62 -4.54 -13.10
C GLY A 72 -1.12 -3.60 -12.00
N VAL A 73 -0.90 -2.32 -12.34
CA VAL A 73 -0.53 -1.31 -11.34
C VAL A 73 -1.68 -1.08 -10.36
N MET A 74 -2.93 -1.03 -10.81
CA MET A 74 -4.08 -0.83 -9.93
C MET A 74 -4.22 -1.97 -8.90
N VAL A 75 -4.08 -3.22 -9.34
CA VAL A 75 -4.14 -4.39 -8.46
C VAL A 75 -2.96 -4.38 -7.49
N GLY A 76 -1.74 -4.12 -7.96
CA GLY A 76 -0.55 -4.10 -7.11
C GLY A 76 -0.62 -3.05 -5.99
N LYS A 77 -1.05 -1.82 -6.31
CA LYS A 77 -1.24 -0.76 -5.29
C LYS A 77 -2.42 -1.08 -4.36
N SER A 78 -3.49 -1.69 -4.88
CA SER A 78 -4.62 -2.13 -4.06
C SER A 78 -4.19 -3.17 -3.03
N LEU A 79 -3.35 -4.13 -3.43
CA LEU A 79 -2.79 -5.15 -2.53
C LEU A 79 -1.95 -4.54 -1.39
N GLN A 80 -1.23 -3.45 -1.64
CA GLN A 80 -0.52 -2.72 -0.58
C GLN A 80 -1.50 -2.14 0.45
N ILE A 81 -2.60 -1.52 0.01
CA ILE A 81 -3.63 -1.00 0.92
C ILE A 81 -4.24 -2.15 1.74
N PHE A 82 -4.57 -3.27 1.09
CA PHE A 82 -5.05 -4.47 1.79
C PHE A 82 -4.05 -5.00 2.83
N ALA A 83 -2.76 -5.01 2.52
CA ALA A 83 -1.73 -5.40 3.47
C ALA A 83 -1.71 -4.48 4.71
N VAL A 84 -1.80 -3.16 4.52
CA VAL A 84 -1.87 -2.21 5.64
C VAL A 84 -3.11 -2.46 6.49
N MET A 85 -4.28 -2.67 5.88
CA MET A 85 -5.51 -2.99 6.62
C MET A 85 -5.36 -4.27 7.45
N ALA A 86 -4.75 -5.31 6.88
CA ALA A 86 -4.48 -6.56 7.58
C ALA A 86 -3.53 -6.34 8.77
N PHE A 87 -2.41 -5.65 8.58
CA PHE A 87 -1.46 -5.37 9.66
C PHE A 87 -2.05 -4.50 10.78
N CYS A 88 -2.84 -3.46 10.43
CA CYS A 88 -3.53 -2.64 11.43
C CYS A 88 -4.58 -3.45 12.22
N SER A 89 -5.18 -4.48 11.60
CA SER A 89 -6.11 -5.37 12.30
C SER A 89 -5.43 -6.30 13.31
N LEU A 90 -4.16 -6.66 13.07
CA LEU A 90 -3.40 -7.57 13.94
C LEU A 90 -2.98 -6.89 15.25
N SER A 91 -2.60 -5.62 15.23
CA SER A 91 -2.21 -4.90 16.44
C SER A 91 -2.48 -3.39 16.34
N LYS A 92 -3.06 -2.85 17.42
CA LYS A 92 -3.32 -1.41 17.56
C LYS A 92 -2.02 -0.61 17.67
N GLU A 93 -1.05 -1.13 18.42
CA GLU A 93 0.25 -0.48 18.65
C GLU A 93 1.06 -0.40 17.36
N LEU A 94 0.94 -1.42 16.50
CA LEU A 94 1.63 -1.48 15.21
C LEU A 94 0.91 -0.66 14.12
N SER A 95 -0.31 -0.19 14.35
CA SER A 95 -1.08 0.51 13.31
C SER A 95 -0.39 1.80 12.83
N ARG A 96 0.08 2.64 13.75
CA ARG A 96 0.80 3.88 13.41
C ARG A 96 2.13 3.64 12.67
N PRO A 97 3.06 2.80 13.15
CA PRO A 97 4.32 2.56 12.44
C PRO A 97 4.09 1.90 11.07
N VAL A 98 3.12 1.00 10.92
CA VAL A 98 2.78 0.40 9.62
C VAL A 98 2.27 1.44 8.63
N LEU A 99 1.36 2.32 9.06
CA LEU A 99 0.87 3.40 8.21
C LEU A 99 1.99 4.33 7.74
N LEU A 100 2.86 4.75 8.67
CA LEU A 100 4.02 5.59 8.36
C LEU A 100 5.00 4.92 7.39
N LEU A 101 5.29 3.64 7.62
CA LEU A 101 6.18 2.87 6.76
C LEU A 101 5.62 2.75 5.34
N MET A 102 4.32 2.49 5.19
CA MET A 102 3.72 2.41 3.86
C MET A 102 3.69 3.78 3.15
N ILE A 103 3.38 4.86 3.87
CA ILE A 103 3.48 6.23 3.31
C ILE A 103 4.90 6.51 2.83
N LEU A 104 5.91 6.15 3.64
CA LEU A 104 7.32 6.33 3.27
C LEU A 104 7.68 5.54 2.00
N ILE A 105 7.24 4.27 1.90
CA ILE A 105 7.44 3.43 0.71
C ILE A 105 6.81 4.09 -0.52
N ASN A 106 5.57 4.57 -0.43
CA ASN A 106 4.91 5.27 -1.53
C ASN A 106 5.69 6.54 -1.93
N CYS A 107 6.16 7.33 -0.97
CA CYS A 107 6.96 8.53 -1.23
C CYS A 107 8.28 8.20 -1.95
N ILE A 108 8.97 7.13 -1.55
CA ILE A 108 10.19 6.66 -2.22
C ILE A 108 9.87 6.20 -3.65
N ALA A 109 8.79 5.44 -3.85
CA ALA A 109 8.37 5.00 -5.17
C ALA A 109 8.04 6.18 -6.09
N ILE A 110 7.29 7.17 -5.60
CA ILE A 110 7.00 8.43 -6.30
C ILE A 110 8.29 9.14 -6.70
N TYR A 111 9.23 9.28 -5.76
CA TYR A 111 10.51 9.93 -6.03
C TYR A 111 11.28 9.20 -7.13
N LEU A 112 11.44 7.88 -7.04
CA LEU A 112 12.16 7.08 -8.01
C LEU A 112 11.50 7.11 -9.40
N ASN A 113 10.18 6.98 -9.47
CA ASN A 113 9.42 7.03 -10.73
C ASN A 113 9.54 8.41 -11.39
N THR A 114 9.53 9.48 -10.60
CA THR A 114 9.65 10.84 -11.11
C THR A 114 11.09 11.17 -11.53
N SER A 115 12.09 10.77 -10.75
CA SER A 115 13.50 11.04 -11.08
C SER A 115 13.99 10.25 -12.29
N SER A 116 13.47 9.04 -12.49
CA SER A 116 13.84 8.18 -13.63
C SER A 116 13.07 8.49 -14.91
N SER A 117 11.89 9.11 -14.82
CA SER A 117 11.09 9.50 -15.99
C SER A 117 11.57 10.80 -16.67
N TRP A 118 12.43 11.58 -16.02
CA TRP A 118 12.92 12.89 -16.52
C TRP A 118 14.45 12.94 -16.66
N GLY A 119 15.13 11.79 -16.50
CA GLY A 119 16.57 11.63 -16.67
C GLY A 119 16.95 11.07 -18.04
#